data_AF-A0A8C6SYP2-F1
#
_entry.id   AF-A0A8C6SYP2-F1
#
_cell.length_a   1.000
_cell.length_b   1.000
_cell.length_c   1.000
_cell.angle_alpha   90.00
_cell.angle_beta   90.00
_cell.angle_gamma   90.00
#
_symmetry.space_group_name_H-M   'P 1'
#
loop_
_entity.id
_entity.type
_entity.pdbx_description
1 polymer ?
#
loop_
_entity_poly.entity_id
_entity_poly.type
_entity_poly.pdbx_seq_one_letter_code
_entity_poly.pdbx_strand_id
1 'polypeptide(L)'
;MSMEYTNFSEANMDIDDSKIAHRSLLMDTNKLRFSVYTFKQNPYRVATVCLGVFCVLLVVGLIGQSVSYRRVQEESTNKLQNVNADKDGLQKSLSSVQKEKSKIEQRQRELEQNVDRLSRRKEQVQNAYNTLAEEMNKARESESALKSSKAALTQELQQLNATTNKLQSDNAALLMARDLFEVELKQAVQLKTNLEKSYKTLTAEKNILQNSFNNVSRVKDQLHLSYSNLMMEIETLEKQLHITTNEKDQAQTGHIDAKTATDSLQVMYDLLVKGMEQMNSSYNELLREKQEQEKSCGLTRAEKDSLMEMNGNLTAERDQLQLEITKLNATIAAKRCPSGWRSYMYSCYYTSATKKNWKNSRDNCKNKGADLAIITSQEEMNFINGLYSSDKEVWIGLTDESAEGRFHWVDGTPLNPNATFWGSGQPNSYEGRNQDCVEFWHRAKGNGEWNDESCKIEQYWICEL
;
A
#
# COMPACT_ATOMS: atom_id res chain seq x y z
N MET A 1 45.75 99.25 100.42
CA MET A 1 46.01 100.61 99.89
C MET A 1 45.38 101.57 100.89
N SER A 2 46.26 102.22 101.69
CA SER A 2 46.10 103.37 102.64
C SER A 2 44.73 103.60 103.32
N MET A 3 44.55 103.50 104.65
CA MET A 3 45.04 104.41 105.75
C MET A 3 44.69 105.88 105.46
N GLU A 4 44.07 106.68 106.33
CA GLU A 4 44.36 106.92 107.75
C GLU A 4 43.11 107.32 108.59
N TYR A 5 43.18 106.94 109.86
CA TYR A 5 42.48 107.45 111.04
C TYR A 5 43.57 107.93 112.02
N THR A 6 43.38 109.05 112.74
CA THR A 6 43.83 109.35 114.13
C THR A 6 43.64 110.86 114.42
N ASN A 7 42.86 111.30 115.44
CA ASN A 7 43.15 111.48 116.89
C ASN A 7 43.99 112.74 117.20
N PHE A 8 43.95 113.44 118.35
CA PHE A 8 43.18 113.51 119.61
C PHE A 8 43.69 114.77 120.39
N SER A 9 43.07 115.05 121.55
CA SER A 9 43.13 116.16 122.55
C SER A 9 44.41 116.97 122.87
N GLU A 10 44.20 118.19 123.43
CA GLU A 10 44.56 118.70 124.80
C GLU A 10 44.58 120.25 124.77
N ALA A 11 43.86 121.00 125.61
CA ALA A 11 44.07 121.33 127.03
C ALA A 11 45.31 122.20 127.34
N ASN A 12 45.05 123.43 127.82
CA ASN A 12 45.84 124.35 128.69
C ASN A 12 44.90 125.57 128.88
N MET A 13 44.45 126.06 130.04
CA MET A 13 44.94 126.21 131.41
C MET A 13 46.17 127.12 131.57
N ASP A 14 45.91 128.36 132.00
CA ASP A 14 46.74 129.23 132.86
C ASP A 14 45.72 130.13 133.62
N ILE A 15 45.50 130.05 134.95
CA ILE A 15 46.35 130.15 136.16
C ILE A 15 46.53 131.60 136.66
N ASP A 16 46.06 131.79 137.91
CA ASP A 16 46.38 132.78 138.95
C ASP A 16 46.30 134.29 138.64
N ASP A 17 45.79 135.15 139.52
CA ASP A 17 46.22 135.24 140.92
C ASP A 17 45.10 135.66 141.89
N SER A 18 45.07 134.95 143.02
CA SER A 18 44.36 135.28 144.25
C SER A 18 44.97 136.48 144.97
N LYS A 19 44.14 137.28 145.67
CA LYS A 19 44.40 137.59 147.10
C LYS A 19 43.26 138.33 147.80
N ILE A 20 42.73 137.62 148.79
CA ILE A 20 42.04 138.14 149.98
C ILE A 20 43.09 138.75 150.91
N ALA A 21 42.87 139.95 151.47
CA ALA A 21 43.36 140.33 152.80
C ALA A 21 42.67 141.57 153.41
N HIS A 22 42.21 141.36 154.64
CA HIS A 22 41.82 142.23 155.75
C HIS A 22 42.21 143.73 155.81
N ARG A 23 41.23 144.51 156.31
CA ARG A 23 41.27 145.35 157.55
C ARG A 23 42.62 145.99 157.90
N SER A 24 42.69 147.32 157.88
CA SER A 24 43.58 148.08 158.74
C SER A 24 42.79 149.13 159.52
N LEU A 25 43.08 149.20 160.82
CA LEU A 25 42.60 150.17 161.79
C LEU A 25 43.81 150.38 162.74
N LEU A 26 44.41 151.58 162.71
CA LEU A 26 45.28 152.17 163.74
C LEU A 26 44.98 153.69 163.66
N MET A 27 44.16 154.26 164.54
CA MET A 27 44.44 154.72 165.92
C MET A 27 45.35 155.96 165.96
N ASP A 28 44.86 157.07 166.52
CA ASP A 28 45.47 157.58 167.74
C ASP A 28 44.57 158.53 168.55
N THR A 29 44.84 158.51 169.85
CA THR A 29 44.14 159.19 170.95
C THR A 29 45.13 160.10 171.69
N ASN A 30 44.66 161.32 172.01
CA ASN A 30 44.95 162.13 173.21
C ASN A 30 46.37 162.60 173.58
N LYS A 31 46.45 163.91 173.88
CA LYS A 31 47.30 164.47 174.94
C LYS A 31 46.54 165.55 175.72
N LEU A 32 46.42 165.35 177.03
CA LEU A 32 45.95 166.30 178.06
C LEU A 32 46.98 166.26 179.21
N ARG A 33 47.38 167.43 179.74
CA ARG A 33 48.06 167.64 181.06
C ARG A 33 47.39 168.86 181.70
N PHE A 34 46.72 168.72 182.87
CA PHE A 34 47.16 169.08 184.24
C PHE A 34 47.65 170.54 184.39
N SER A 35 47.27 171.39 185.36
CA SER A 35 46.94 171.20 186.79
C SER A 35 46.21 172.42 187.41
N VAL A 36 45.65 172.23 188.61
CA VAL A 36 44.78 173.11 189.45
C VAL A 36 45.57 173.93 190.49
N TYR A 37 45.05 175.14 190.85
CA TYR A 37 45.06 175.94 192.13
C TYR A 37 45.18 177.46 191.78
N THR A 38 44.43 178.49 192.28
CA THR A 38 43.55 178.69 193.46
C THR A 38 42.68 179.98 193.30
N PHE A 39 41.46 179.97 193.86
CA PHE A 39 40.66 181.06 194.50
C PHE A 39 40.21 182.38 193.78
N LYS A 40 38.86 182.57 193.79
CA LYS A 40 38.01 183.81 193.97
C LYS A 40 37.34 184.56 192.77
N GLN A 41 36.00 184.38 192.70
CA GLN A 41 34.84 185.31 192.44
C GLN A 41 34.19 185.59 191.04
N ASN A 42 32.87 185.27 190.99
CA ASN A 42 31.67 185.82 190.26
C ASN A 42 31.10 185.18 188.94
N PRO A 43 29.74 185.02 188.78
CA PRO A 43 29.12 184.14 187.76
C PRO A 43 28.18 184.82 186.69
N TYR A 44 27.77 183.99 185.70
CA TYR A 44 26.60 184.04 184.77
C TYR A 44 26.78 184.52 183.30
N ARG A 45 26.94 183.59 182.30
CA ARG A 45 26.48 183.73 180.87
C ARG A 45 26.53 182.54 179.84
N VAL A 46 26.70 181.24 180.16
CA VAL A 46 27.02 180.18 179.13
C VAL A 46 25.89 179.19 178.69
N ALA A 47 24.74 179.11 179.36
CA ALA A 47 23.79 177.99 179.15
C ALA A 47 22.94 178.00 177.85
N THR A 48 22.81 179.10 177.11
CA THR A 48 21.80 179.25 176.03
C THR A 48 22.21 178.69 174.67
N VAL A 49 23.49 178.44 174.41
CA VAL A 49 23.98 178.13 173.04
C VAL A 49 23.87 176.64 172.67
N CYS A 50 23.89 175.72 173.65
CA CYS A 50 23.99 174.28 173.35
C CYS A 50 22.68 173.61 172.90
N LEU A 51 21.50 174.17 173.20
CA LEU A 51 20.20 173.53 172.95
C LEU A 51 19.72 173.68 171.48
N GLY A 52 20.11 174.75 170.79
CA GLY A 52 19.66 175.00 169.41
C GLY A 52 20.22 174.04 168.36
N VAL A 53 21.44 173.53 168.57
CA VAL A 53 22.15 172.69 167.58
C VAL A 53 21.53 171.29 167.47
N PHE A 54 21.01 170.74 168.57
CA PHE A 54 20.48 169.38 168.59
C PHE A 54 19.19 169.22 167.78
N CYS A 55 18.30 170.23 167.80
CA CYS A 55 17.06 170.21 167.03
C CYS A 55 17.29 170.19 165.51
N VAL A 56 18.31 170.89 165.02
CA VAL A 56 18.61 170.94 163.57
C VAL A 56 19.04 169.57 163.05
N LEU A 57 19.85 168.84 163.83
CA LEU A 57 20.36 167.52 163.43
C LEU A 57 19.23 166.47 163.30
N LEU A 58 18.23 166.51 164.19
CA LEU A 58 17.10 165.56 164.12
C LEU A 58 16.21 165.78 162.89
N VAL A 59 15.94 167.02 162.51
CA VAL A 59 15.13 167.35 161.33
C VAL A 59 15.83 166.88 160.05
N VAL A 60 17.15 167.08 159.94
CA VAL A 60 17.93 166.60 158.79
C VAL A 60 17.89 165.08 158.67
N GLY A 61 17.97 164.35 159.80
CA GLY A 61 17.87 162.89 159.81
C GLY A 61 16.51 162.36 159.31
N LEU A 62 15.40 162.96 159.76
CA LEU A 62 14.06 162.58 159.33
C LEU A 62 13.80 162.86 157.85
N ILE A 63 14.27 164.02 157.35
CA ILE A 63 14.18 164.35 155.93
C ILE A 63 15.00 163.34 155.11
N GLY A 64 16.22 163.02 155.54
CA GLY A 64 17.07 162.02 154.89
C GLY A 64 16.42 160.64 154.76
N GLN A 65 15.78 160.15 155.83
CA GLN A 65 15.04 158.87 155.79
C GLN A 65 13.85 158.91 154.83
N SER A 66 13.08 160.00 154.83
CA SER A 66 11.91 160.13 153.94
C SER A 66 12.29 160.14 152.45
N VAL A 67 13.41 160.80 152.11
CA VAL A 67 13.94 160.85 150.74
C VAL A 67 14.51 159.49 150.33
N SER A 68 15.24 158.82 151.23
CA SER A 68 15.78 157.48 150.97
C SER A 68 14.64 156.47 150.75
N TYR A 69 13.59 156.52 151.57
CA TYR A 69 12.43 155.66 151.43
C TYR A 69 11.70 155.90 150.10
N ARG A 70 11.47 157.17 149.73
CA ARG A 70 10.83 157.51 148.45
C ARG A 70 11.66 157.03 147.25
N ARG A 71 12.99 157.19 147.29
CA ARG A 71 13.90 156.69 146.24
C ARG A 71 13.85 155.16 146.12
N VAL A 72 13.89 154.43 147.24
CA VAL A 72 13.77 152.96 147.24
C VAL A 72 12.40 152.52 146.73
N GLN A 73 11.33 153.24 147.07
CA GLN A 73 9.99 152.93 146.59
C GLN A 73 9.86 153.16 145.08
N GLU A 74 10.36 154.28 144.56
CA GLU A 74 10.45 154.54 143.11
C GLU A 74 11.27 153.46 142.38
N GLU A 75 12.41 153.06 142.94
CA GLU A 75 13.24 151.99 142.38
C GLU A 75 12.51 150.64 142.37
N SER A 76 11.78 150.32 143.44
CA SER A 76 10.98 149.08 143.53
C SER A 76 9.79 149.08 142.56
N THR A 77 9.12 150.22 142.36
CA THR A 77 8.04 150.34 141.39
C THR A 77 8.54 150.24 139.95
N ASN A 78 9.71 150.84 139.65
CA ASN A 78 10.34 150.73 138.34
C ASN A 78 10.78 149.28 138.05
N LYS A 79 11.37 148.59 139.03
CA LYS A 79 11.70 147.16 138.92
C LYS A 79 10.45 146.31 138.67
N LEU A 80 9.36 146.55 139.41
CA LEU A 80 8.10 145.82 139.22
C LEU A 80 7.47 146.09 137.85
N GLN A 81 7.52 147.33 137.36
CA GLN A 81 7.07 147.67 136.01
C GLN A 81 7.89 146.95 134.93
N ASN A 82 9.22 146.91 135.07
CA ASN A 82 10.09 146.18 134.15
C ASN A 82 9.80 144.67 134.17
N VAL A 83 9.64 144.07 135.37
CA VAL A 83 9.31 142.64 135.49
C VAL A 83 7.92 142.33 134.90
N ASN A 84 6.94 143.22 135.06
CA ASN A 84 5.63 143.05 134.43
C ASN A 84 5.70 143.20 132.90
N ALA A 85 6.51 144.13 132.38
CA ALA A 85 6.76 144.26 130.96
C ALA A 85 7.45 143.01 130.38
N ASP A 86 8.43 142.44 131.11
CA ASP A 86 9.09 141.18 130.76
C ASP A 86 8.11 140.00 130.78
N LYS A 87 7.24 139.92 131.81
CA LYS A 87 6.18 138.91 131.89
C LYS A 87 5.24 139.00 130.69
N ASP A 88 4.77 140.20 130.35
CA ASP A 88 3.89 140.42 129.20
C ASP A 88 4.61 140.07 127.88
N GLY A 89 5.90 140.38 127.77
CA GLY A 89 6.76 139.98 126.66
C GLY A 89 6.89 138.46 126.54
N LEU A 90 7.18 137.77 127.64
CA LEU A 90 7.27 136.31 127.71
C LEU A 90 5.93 135.64 127.41
N GLN A 91 4.81 136.22 127.85
CA GLN A 91 3.48 135.67 127.61
C GLN A 91 3.07 135.80 126.13
N LYS A 92 3.46 136.90 125.47
CA LYS A 92 3.35 137.03 124.00
C LYS A 92 4.23 136.01 123.28
N SER A 93 5.49 135.86 123.70
CA SER A 93 6.40 134.86 123.13
C SER A 93 5.89 133.43 123.31
N LEU A 94 5.38 133.08 124.48
CA LEU A 94 4.75 131.77 124.75
C LEU A 94 3.54 131.53 123.85
N SER A 95 2.67 132.52 123.71
CA SER A 95 1.51 132.45 122.81
C SER A 95 1.94 132.25 121.35
N SER A 96 3.03 132.90 120.93
CA SER A 96 3.63 132.73 119.60
C SER A 96 4.17 131.31 119.40
N VAL A 97 4.96 130.81 120.36
CA VAL A 97 5.54 129.45 120.31
C VAL A 97 4.45 128.38 120.35
N GLN A 98 3.38 128.55 121.13
CA GLN A 98 2.25 127.62 121.13
C GLN A 98 1.53 127.58 119.78
N LYS A 99 1.39 128.74 119.11
CA LYS A 99 0.83 128.82 117.75
C LYS A 99 1.75 128.18 116.71
N GLU A 100 3.07 128.28 116.87
CA GLU A 100 4.03 127.57 116.00
C GLU A 100 4.00 126.06 116.24
N LYS A 101 3.94 125.62 117.50
CA LYS A 101 3.79 124.21 117.86
C LYS A 101 2.53 123.61 117.23
N SER A 102 1.37 124.27 117.33
CA SER A 102 0.13 123.73 116.74
C SER A 102 0.20 123.65 115.21
N LYS A 103 0.86 124.60 114.55
CA LYS A 103 1.15 124.53 113.11
C LYS A 103 2.09 123.38 112.76
N ILE A 104 3.12 123.13 113.56
CA ILE A 104 4.07 122.02 113.35
C ILE A 104 3.36 120.68 113.54
N GLU A 105 2.55 120.52 114.58
CA GLU A 105 1.76 119.31 114.81
C GLU A 105 0.76 119.05 113.68
N GLN A 106 0.13 120.10 113.14
CA GLN A 106 -0.71 119.98 111.96
C GLN A 106 0.09 119.50 110.75
N ARG A 107 1.25 120.12 110.47
CA ARG A 107 2.14 119.69 109.38
C ARG A 107 2.62 118.26 109.56
N GLN A 108 2.93 117.84 110.79
CA GLN A 108 3.33 116.47 111.09
C GLN A 108 2.22 115.49 110.75
N ARG A 109 0.97 115.75 111.18
CA ARG A 109 -0.19 114.91 110.82
C ARG A 109 -0.41 114.84 109.31
N GLU A 110 -0.29 115.98 108.61
CA GLU A 110 -0.37 116.02 107.15
C GLU A 110 0.74 115.19 106.49
N LEU A 111 1.96 115.23 107.03
CA LEU A 111 3.09 114.46 106.54
C LEU A 111 2.91 112.95 106.78
N GLU A 112 2.43 112.56 107.96
CA GLU A 112 2.10 111.17 108.31
C GLU A 112 1.04 110.60 107.35
N GLN A 113 -0.04 111.34 107.10
CA GLN A 113 -1.06 110.94 106.12
C GLN A 113 -0.49 110.80 104.70
N ASN A 114 0.43 111.69 104.31
CA ASN A 114 1.10 111.61 103.02
C ASN A 114 2.03 110.40 102.93
N VAL A 115 2.77 110.08 104.00
CA VAL A 115 3.61 108.88 104.07
C VAL A 115 2.76 107.62 103.95
N ASP A 116 1.65 107.52 104.68
CA ASP A 116 0.71 106.40 104.59
C ASP A 116 0.15 106.25 103.16
N ARG A 117 -0.26 107.36 102.54
CA ARG A 117 -0.75 107.37 101.16
C ARG A 117 0.33 106.90 100.18
N LEU A 118 1.57 107.36 100.35
CA LEU A 118 2.69 106.94 99.51
C LEU A 118 3.04 105.47 99.73
N SER A 119 2.97 104.97 100.95
CA SER A 119 3.22 103.55 101.28
C SER A 119 2.19 102.65 100.60
N ARG A 120 0.89 102.97 100.70
CA ARG A 120 -0.17 102.22 100.00
C ARG A 120 0.00 102.27 98.48
N ARG A 121 0.35 103.42 97.91
CA ARG A 121 0.63 103.54 96.47
C ARG A 121 1.84 102.71 96.05
N LYS A 122 2.90 102.68 96.86
CA LYS A 122 4.08 101.83 96.62
C LYS A 122 3.69 100.36 96.59
N GLU A 123 2.89 99.91 97.55
CA GLU A 123 2.41 98.52 97.60
C GLU A 123 1.51 98.17 96.42
N GLN A 124 0.59 99.06 96.03
CA GLN A 124 -0.23 98.89 94.82
C GLN A 124 0.62 98.77 93.55
N VAL A 125 1.64 99.63 93.40
CA VAL A 125 2.57 99.57 92.26
C VAL A 125 3.39 98.27 92.29
N GLN A 126 3.84 97.83 93.47
CA GLN A 126 4.57 96.57 93.60
C GLN A 126 3.71 95.37 93.22
N ASN A 127 2.45 95.33 93.67
CA ASN A 127 1.52 94.26 93.30
C ASN A 127 1.23 94.27 91.80
N ALA A 128 0.96 95.45 91.21
CA ALA A 128 0.78 95.58 89.77
C ALA A 128 2.02 95.14 88.98
N TYR A 129 3.22 95.48 89.47
CA TYR A 129 4.48 95.03 88.88
C TYR A 129 4.62 93.50 88.94
N ASN A 130 4.30 92.88 90.07
CA ASN A 130 4.37 91.43 90.23
C ASN A 130 3.37 90.71 89.30
N THR A 131 2.13 91.21 89.21
CA THR A 131 1.12 90.67 88.27
C THR A 131 1.58 90.81 86.82
N LEU A 132 2.10 91.98 86.44
CA LEU A 132 2.63 92.19 85.09
C LEU A 132 3.81 91.27 84.77
N ALA A 133 4.69 91.02 85.74
CA ALA A 133 5.80 90.08 85.59
C ALA A 133 5.29 88.63 85.38
N GLU A 134 4.24 88.22 86.09
CA GLU A 134 3.61 86.91 85.90
C GLU A 134 2.93 86.80 84.53
N GLU A 135 2.21 87.84 84.08
CA GLU A 135 1.61 87.88 82.75
C GLU A 135 2.67 87.86 81.64
N MET A 136 3.79 88.58 81.79
CA MET A 136 4.90 88.51 80.84
C MET A 136 5.51 87.11 80.77
N ASN A 137 5.65 86.41 81.90
CA ASN A 137 6.16 85.03 81.90
C ASN A 137 5.21 84.09 81.18
N LYS A 138 3.89 84.17 81.44
CA LYS A 138 2.87 83.38 80.72
C LYS A 138 2.86 83.70 79.22
N ALA A 139 3.04 84.96 78.84
CA ALA A 139 3.15 85.36 77.44
C ALA A 139 4.41 84.79 76.77
N ARG A 140 5.54 84.73 77.50
CA ARG A 140 6.79 84.15 77.00
C ARG A 140 6.69 82.63 76.83
N GLU A 141 6.02 81.95 77.75
CA GLU A 141 5.73 80.51 77.65
C GLU A 141 4.83 80.21 76.44
N SER A 142 3.78 81.00 76.23
CA SER A 142 2.90 80.85 75.07
C SER A 142 3.62 81.15 73.75
N GLU A 143 4.48 82.17 73.71
CA GLU A 143 5.34 82.46 72.55
C GLU A 143 6.28 81.28 72.24
N SER A 144 6.89 80.69 73.27
CA SER A 144 7.76 79.52 73.12
C SER A 144 6.98 78.32 72.59
N ALA A 145 5.80 78.04 73.14
CA ALA A 145 4.93 76.96 72.67
C ALA A 145 4.50 77.17 71.20
N LEU A 146 4.17 78.41 70.83
CA LEU A 146 3.81 78.76 69.46
C LEU A 146 4.99 78.57 68.49
N LYS A 147 6.22 78.94 68.90
CA LYS A 147 7.43 78.69 68.11
C LYS A 147 7.68 77.19 67.89
N SER A 148 7.52 76.37 68.93
CA SER A 148 7.63 74.92 68.80
C SER A 148 6.57 74.34 67.87
N SER A 149 5.31 74.77 68.00
CA SER A 149 4.22 74.35 67.12
C SER A 149 4.46 74.75 65.66
N LYS A 150 4.91 75.99 65.41
CA LYS A 150 5.30 76.46 64.08
C LYS A 150 6.42 75.61 63.48
N ALA A 151 7.43 75.24 64.27
CA ALA A 151 8.52 74.39 63.81
C ALA A 151 8.02 72.99 63.42
N ALA A 152 7.15 72.39 64.25
CA ALA A 152 6.54 71.09 63.95
C ALA A 152 5.70 71.13 62.66
N LEU A 153 4.82 72.12 62.51
CA LEU A 153 4.04 72.33 61.29
C LEU A 153 4.92 72.54 60.05
N THR A 154 6.03 73.26 60.19
CA THR A 154 6.98 73.46 59.09
C THR A 154 7.62 72.13 58.66
N GLN A 155 7.95 71.27 59.63
CA GLN A 155 8.51 69.95 59.37
C GLN A 155 7.50 69.02 58.69
N GLU A 156 6.24 69.02 59.13
CA GLU A 156 5.16 68.27 58.47
C GLU A 156 4.96 68.74 57.02
N LEU A 157 4.99 70.05 56.78
CA LEU A 157 4.83 70.62 55.43
C LEU A 157 6.01 70.23 54.52
N GLN A 158 7.23 70.19 55.05
CA GLN A 158 8.40 69.69 54.32
C GLN A 158 8.27 68.19 53.98
N GLN A 159 7.79 67.37 54.93
CA GLN A 159 7.54 65.94 54.68
C GLN A 159 6.45 65.72 53.63
N LEU A 160 5.37 66.50 53.70
CA LEU A 160 4.29 66.45 52.73
C LEU A 160 4.77 66.84 51.33
N ASN A 161 5.58 67.90 51.21
CA ASN A 161 6.18 68.30 49.94
C ASN A 161 7.11 67.21 49.38
N ALA A 162 7.93 66.57 50.22
CA ALA A 162 8.79 65.47 49.79
C ALA A 162 7.95 64.28 49.27
N THR A 163 6.85 63.95 49.96
CA THR A 163 5.92 62.90 49.56
C THR A 163 5.23 63.22 48.25
N THR A 164 4.76 64.45 48.07
CA THR A 164 4.14 64.93 46.82
C THR A 164 5.10 64.83 45.64
N ASN A 165 6.36 65.28 45.82
CA ASN A 165 7.39 65.19 44.77
C ASN A 165 7.68 63.73 44.40
N LYS A 166 7.74 62.84 45.40
CA LYS A 166 7.91 61.41 45.17
C LYS A 166 6.74 60.83 44.37
N LEU A 167 5.50 61.12 44.78
CA LEU A 167 4.29 60.67 44.07
C LEU A 167 4.25 61.19 42.63
N GLN A 168 4.69 62.43 42.39
CA GLN A 168 4.77 62.99 41.05
C GLN A 168 5.79 62.25 40.17
N SER A 169 6.95 61.89 40.74
CA SER A 169 7.96 61.07 40.07
C SER A 169 7.44 59.65 39.77
N ASP A 170 6.81 59.01 40.76
CA ASP A 170 6.25 57.66 40.60
C ASP A 170 5.15 57.65 39.53
N ASN A 171 4.29 58.66 39.51
CA ASN A 171 3.26 58.81 38.48
C ASN A 171 3.86 59.02 37.07
N ALA A 172 4.94 59.79 36.95
CA ALA A 172 5.64 59.95 35.69
C ALA A 172 6.25 58.62 35.20
N ALA A 173 6.84 57.85 36.10
CA ALA A 173 7.36 56.51 35.78
C ALA A 173 6.26 55.54 35.34
N LEU A 174 5.09 55.58 36.01
CA LEU A 174 3.93 54.78 35.63
C LEU A 174 3.38 55.16 34.25
N LEU A 175 3.34 56.45 33.91
CA LEU A 175 2.94 56.90 32.58
C LEU A 175 3.90 56.40 31.49
N MET A 176 5.21 56.48 31.73
CA MET A 176 6.21 55.94 30.80
C MET A 176 6.07 54.42 30.63
N ALA A 177 5.84 53.68 31.72
CA ALA A 177 5.62 52.23 31.67
C ALA A 177 4.34 51.88 30.89
N ARG A 178 3.25 52.63 31.10
CA ARG A 178 2.01 52.49 30.33
C ARG A 178 2.25 52.68 28.84
N ASP A 179 2.95 53.75 28.46
CA ASP A 179 3.20 54.08 27.06
C ASP A 179 4.08 53.01 26.39
N LEU A 180 5.07 52.46 27.11
CA LEU A 180 5.87 51.33 26.65
C LEU A 180 5.01 50.08 26.43
N PHE A 181 4.15 49.72 27.39
CA PHE A 181 3.22 48.60 27.25
C PHE A 181 2.25 48.78 26.09
N GLU A 182 1.80 50.01 25.81
CA GLU A 182 0.93 50.28 24.66
C GLU A 182 1.64 50.01 23.32
N VAL A 183 2.94 50.34 23.23
CA VAL A 183 3.77 50.02 22.06
C VAL A 183 3.93 48.51 21.90
N GLU A 184 4.26 47.80 22.98
CA GLU A 184 4.39 46.33 22.95
C GLU A 184 3.08 45.65 22.56
N LEU A 185 1.94 46.14 23.08
CA LEU A 185 0.62 45.64 22.72
C LEU A 185 0.34 45.83 21.23
N LYS A 186 0.66 46.99 20.65
CA LYS A 186 0.52 47.24 19.20
C LYS A 186 1.37 46.28 18.37
N GLN A 187 2.61 46.03 18.80
CA GLN A 187 3.49 45.07 18.12
C GLN A 187 2.94 43.64 18.20
N ALA A 188 2.45 43.21 19.36
CA ALA A 188 1.84 41.90 19.55
C ALA A 188 0.59 41.71 18.68
N VAL A 189 -0.25 42.74 18.57
CA VAL A 189 -1.43 42.73 17.69
C VAL A 189 -1.01 42.59 16.22
N GLN A 190 0.02 43.33 15.78
CA GLN A 190 0.52 43.22 14.40
C GLN A 190 1.08 41.82 14.10
N LEU A 191 1.83 41.24 15.04
CA LEU A 191 2.35 39.86 14.94
C LEU A 191 1.21 38.86 14.81
N LYS A 192 0.15 39.00 15.61
CA LYS A 192 -1.06 38.17 15.52
C LYS A 192 -1.70 38.26 14.13
N THR A 193 -1.91 39.47 13.60
CA THR A 193 -2.51 39.66 12.28
C THR A 193 -1.66 39.05 11.15
N ASN A 194 -0.34 39.18 11.24
CA ASN A 194 0.58 38.56 10.29
C ASN A 194 0.49 37.03 10.36
N LEU A 195 0.45 36.46 11.56
CA LEU A 195 0.32 35.02 11.77
C LEU A 195 -1.00 34.48 11.22
N GLU A 196 -2.12 35.19 11.44
CA GLU A 196 -3.43 34.84 10.87
C GLU A 196 -3.40 34.82 9.34
N LYS A 197 -2.69 35.77 8.71
CA LYS A 197 -2.50 35.80 7.25
C LYS A 197 -1.70 34.59 6.77
N SER A 198 -0.56 34.30 7.42
CA SER A 198 0.25 33.13 7.09
C SER A 198 -0.51 31.82 7.26
N TYR A 199 -1.32 31.70 8.31
CA TYR A 199 -2.17 30.53 8.55
C TYR A 199 -3.21 30.33 7.43
N LYS A 200 -3.86 31.41 6.98
CA LYS A 200 -4.81 31.35 5.85
C LYS A 200 -4.11 30.90 4.56
N THR A 201 -2.93 31.44 4.26
CA THR A 201 -2.14 31.02 3.09
C THR A 201 -1.77 29.54 3.16
N LEU A 202 -1.24 29.08 4.29
CA LEU A 202 -0.85 27.69 4.48
C LEU A 202 -2.05 26.73 4.36
N THR A 203 -3.23 27.15 4.84
CA THR A 203 -4.48 26.40 4.68
C THR A 203 -4.88 26.28 3.21
N ALA A 204 -4.73 27.35 2.43
CA ALA A 204 -5.00 27.32 0.99
C ALA A 204 -4.03 26.41 0.24
N GLU A 205 -2.73 26.49 0.54
CA GLU A 205 -1.69 25.61 -0.03
C GLU A 205 -1.94 24.15 0.30
N LYS A 206 -2.32 23.84 1.55
CA LYS A 206 -2.72 22.49 1.96
C LYS A 206 -3.88 21.97 1.11
N ASN A 207 -4.91 22.78 0.87
CA ASN A 207 -6.06 22.38 0.06
C ASN A 207 -5.67 22.15 -1.41
N ILE A 208 -4.78 22.98 -1.96
CA ILE A 208 -4.22 22.79 -3.31
C ILE A 208 -3.47 21.46 -3.39
N LEU A 209 -2.63 21.17 -2.40
CA LEU A 209 -1.86 19.93 -2.34
C LEU A 209 -2.78 18.71 -2.21
N GLN A 210 -3.83 18.81 -1.38
CA GLN A 210 -4.83 17.75 -1.24
C GLN A 210 -5.54 17.46 -2.56
N ASN A 211 -5.89 18.50 -3.33
CA ASN A 211 -6.51 18.34 -4.64
C ASN A 211 -5.55 17.67 -5.63
N SER A 212 -4.27 18.07 -5.63
CA SER A 212 -3.24 17.42 -6.44
C SER A 212 -3.08 15.94 -6.09
N PHE A 213 -3.01 15.63 -4.79
CA PHE A 213 -2.95 14.25 -4.31
C PHE A 213 -4.17 13.43 -4.77
N ASN A 214 -5.39 13.98 -4.65
CA ASN A 214 -6.60 13.30 -5.10
C ASN A 214 -6.57 13.04 -6.62
N ASN A 215 -6.05 13.98 -7.41
CA ASN A 215 -5.87 13.79 -8.86
C ASN A 215 -4.85 12.68 -9.16
N VAL A 216 -3.69 12.68 -8.50
CA VAL A 216 -2.69 11.61 -8.64
C VAL A 216 -3.28 10.26 -8.26
N SER A 217 -4.08 10.21 -7.19
CA SER A 217 -4.73 8.97 -6.77
C SER A 217 -5.72 8.46 -7.83
N ARG A 218 -6.49 9.34 -8.47
CA ARG A 218 -7.35 8.97 -9.61
C ARG A 218 -6.57 8.45 -10.81
N VAL A 219 -5.46 9.11 -11.16
CA VAL A 219 -4.59 8.65 -12.26
C VAL A 219 -3.99 7.29 -11.94
N LYS A 220 -3.57 7.06 -10.69
CA LYS A 220 -3.10 5.75 -10.23
C LYS A 220 -4.20 4.67 -10.38
N ASP A 221 -5.43 4.97 -10.00
CA ASP A 221 -6.55 4.04 -10.12
C ASP A 221 -6.90 3.76 -11.60
N GLN A 222 -6.85 4.79 -12.46
CA GLN A 222 -6.98 4.62 -13.92
C GLN A 222 -5.87 3.77 -14.52
N LEU A 223 -4.63 3.97 -14.08
CA LEU A 223 -3.49 3.17 -14.53
C LEU A 223 -3.64 1.71 -14.09
N HIS A 224 -4.13 1.48 -12.87
CA HIS A 224 -4.42 0.14 -12.38
C HIS A 224 -5.52 -0.54 -13.23
N LEU A 225 -6.59 0.17 -13.57
CA LEU A 225 -7.63 -0.36 -14.47
C LEU A 225 -7.07 -0.70 -15.85
N SER A 226 -6.26 0.21 -16.43
CA SER A 226 -5.60 -0.02 -17.72
C SER A 226 -4.68 -1.24 -17.67
N TYR A 227 -3.90 -1.38 -16.59
CA TYR A 227 -3.05 -2.54 -16.37
C TYR A 227 -3.86 -3.85 -16.26
N SER A 228 -4.96 -3.86 -15.49
CA SER A 228 -5.83 -5.04 -15.40
C SER A 228 -6.45 -5.41 -16.76
N ASN A 229 -6.85 -4.42 -17.57
CA ASN A 229 -7.36 -4.67 -18.92
C ASN A 229 -6.28 -5.27 -19.83
N LEU A 230 -5.06 -4.72 -19.80
CA LEU A 230 -3.93 -5.24 -20.56
C LEU A 230 -3.61 -6.69 -20.17
N MET A 231 -3.68 -7.01 -18.88
CA MET A 231 -3.52 -8.39 -18.42
C MET A 231 -4.58 -9.33 -18.99
N MET A 232 -5.85 -8.91 -19.03
CA MET A 232 -6.91 -9.71 -19.67
C MET A 232 -6.69 -9.87 -21.19
N GLU A 233 -6.20 -8.83 -21.87
CA GLU A 233 -5.83 -8.92 -23.28
C GLU A 233 -4.67 -9.91 -23.49
N ILE A 234 -3.64 -9.87 -22.65
CA ILE A 234 -2.53 -10.82 -22.69
C ILE A 234 -3.04 -12.25 -22.50
N GLU A 235 -3.85 -12.52 -21.47
CA GLU A 235 -4.44 -13.85 -21.25
C GLU A 235 -5.28 -14.32 -22.45
N THR A 236 -5.96 -13.39 -23.13
CA THR A 236 -6.74 -13.69 -24.33
C THR A 236 -5.85 -14.02 -25.51
N LEU A 237 -4.78 -13.26 -25.72
CA LEU A 237 -3.78 -13.50 -26.76
C LEU A 237 -3.04 -14.82 -26.51
N GLU A 238 -2.72 -15.16 -25.27
CA GLU A 238 -2.12 -16.46 -24.91
C GLU A 238 -3.05 -17.62 -25.27
N LYS A 239 -4.35 -17.50 -24.99
CA LYS A 239 -5.34 -18.50 -25.41
C LYS A 239 -5.40 -18.63 -26.93
N GLN A 240 -5.43 -17.51 -27.65
CA GLN A 240 -5.42 -17.53 -29.11
C GLN A 240 -4.14 -18.16 -29.66
N LEU A 241 -2.98 -17.82 -29.10
CA LEU A 241 -1.71 -18.42 -29.48
C LEU A 241 -1.72 -19.93 -29.26
N HIS A 242 -2.29 -20.41 -28.14
CA HIS A 242 -2.41 -21.83 -27.88
C HIS A 242 -3.32 -22.54 -28.90
N ILE A 243 -4.46 -21.93 -29.26
CA ILE A 243 -5.35 -22.43 -30.32
C ILE A 243 -4.62 -22.50 -31.66
N THR A 244 -3.98 -21.40 -32.08
CA THR A 244 -3.22 -21.36 -33.33
C THR A 244 -2.06 -22.34 -33.33
N THR A 245 -1.41 -22.55 -32.19
CA THR A 245 -0.35 -23.58 -32.04
C THR A 245 -0.92 -24.98 -32.23
N ASN A 246 -2.07 -25.29 -31.63
CA ASN A 246 -2.75 -26.56 -31.82
C ASN A 246 -3.19 -26.77 -33.28
N GLU A 247 -3.75 -25.74 -33.93
CA GLU A 247 -4.11 -25.78 -35.35
C GLU A 247 -2.88 -26.02 -36.23
N LYS A 248 -1.75 -25.36 -35.91
CA LYS A 248 -0.47 -25.58 -36.60
C LYS A 248 0.00 -27.02 -36.44
N ASP A 249 -0.05 -27.57 -35.24
CA ASP A 249 0.37 -28.95 -34.98
C ASP A 249 -0.54 -29.97 -35.66
N GLN A 250 -1.85 -29.70 -35.72
CA GLN A 250 -2.81 -30.48 -36.52
C GLN A 250 -2.51 -30.39 -38.02
N ALA A 251 -2.26 -29.20 -38.55
CA ALA A 251 -1.89 -29.00 -39.95
C ALA A 251 -0.56 -29.68 -40.28
N GLN A 252 0.41 -29.65 -39.37
CA GLN A 252 1.69 -30.33 -39.51
C GLN A 252 1.53 -31.85 -39.49
N THR A 253 0.64 -32.38 -38.64
CA THR A 253 0.27 -33.80 -38.65
C THR A 253 -0.41 -34.17 -39.96
N GLY A 254 -1.40 -33.40 -40.40
CA GLY A 254 -2.07 -33.60 -41.69
C GLY A 254 -1.11 -33.50 -42.89
N HIS A 255 -0.10 -32.63 -42.82
CA HIS A 255 0.96 -32.57 -43.83
C HIS A 255 1.85 -33.82 -43.80
N ILE A 256 2.19 -34.35 -42.62
CA ILE A 256 2.92 -35.64 -42.49
C ILE A 256 2.09 -36.79 -43.07
N ASP A 257 0.79 -36.83 -42.80
CA ASP A 257 -0.12 -37.84 -43.33
C ASP A 257 -0.25 -37.73 -44.85
N ALA A 258 -0.44 -36.51 -45.37
CA ALA A 258 -0.50 -36.24 -46.81
C ALA A 258 0.82 -36.59 -47.52
N LYS A 259 1.96 -36.30 -46.87
CA LYS A 259 3.27 -36.71 -47.36
C LYS A 259 3.40 -38.22 -47.40
N THR A 260 3.00 -38.91 -46.33
CA THR A 260 3.01 -40.38 -46.25
C THR A 260 2.12 -41.00 -47.33
N ALA A 261 0.93 -40.43 -47.56
CA ALA A 261 0.02 -40.86 -48.63
C ALA A 261 0.62 -40.60 -50.02
N THR A 262 1.30 -39.47 -50.21
CA THR A 262 2.02 -39.14 -51.45
C THR A 262 3.17 -40.13 -51.69
N ASP A 263 3.98 -40.41 -50.68
CA ASP A 263 5.06 -41.39 -50.75
C ASP A 263 4.52 -42.80 -51.04
N SER A 264 3.38 -43.16 -50.44
CA SER A 264 2.69 -44.43 -50.70
C SER A 264 2.14 -44.49 -52.14
N LEU A 265 1.58 -43.39 -52.64
CA LEU A 265 1.14 -43.26 -54.04
C LEU A 265 2.31 -43.35 -55.00
N GLN A 266 3.46 -42.76 -54.67
CA GLN A 266 4.68 -42.85 -55.47
C GLN A 266 5.17 -44.31 -55.55
N VAL A 267 5.17 -45.03 -54.42
CA VAL A 267 5.51 -46.46 -54.41
C VAL A 267 4.54 -47.28 -55.27
N MET A 268 3.23 -47.01 -55.17
CA MET A 268 2.24 -47.68 -56.03
C MET A 268 2.42 -47.34 -57.51
N TYR A 269 2.74 -46.08 -57.83
CA TYR A 269 3.06 -45.65 -59.18
C TYR A 269 4.29 -46.38 -59.72
N ASP A 270 5.38 -46.45 -58.96
CA ASP A 270 6.60 -47.15 -59.36
C ASP A 270 6.35 -48.66 -59.57
N LEU A 271 5.51 -49.28 -58.72
CA LEU A 271 5.07 -50.67 -58.90
C LEU A 271 4.23 -50.85 -60.16
N LEU A 272 3.31 -49.94 -60.46
CA LEU A 272 2.50 -49.96 -61.68
C LEU A 272 3.37 -49.79 -62.93
N VAL A 273 4.35 -48.89 -62.90
CA VAL A 273 5.33 -48.72 -63.98
C VAL A 273 6.11 -50.02 -64.20
N LYS A 274 6.63 -50.64 -63.12
CA LYS A 274 7.30 -51.95 -63.22
C LYS A 274 6.38 -53.03 -63.79
N GLY A 275 5.12 -53.07 -63.38
CA GLY A 275 4.13 -53.99 -63.93
C GLY A 275 3.87 -53.76 -65.42
N MET A 276 3.79 -52.50 -65.85
CA MET A 276 3.65 -52.12 -67.26
C MET A 276 4.89 -52.52 -68.08
N GLU A 277 6.10 -52.31 -67.55
CA GLU A 277 7.35 -52.74 -68.19
C GLU A 277 7.40 -54.27 -68.34
N GLN A 278 7.03 -55.02 -67.30
CA GLN A 278 6.93 -56.48 -67.36
C GLN A 278 5.91 -56.94 -68.39
N MET A 279 4.74 -56.32 -68.42
CA MET A 279 3.68 -56.64 -69.38
C MET A 279 4.10 -56.31 -70.82
N ASN A 280 4.80 -55.19 -71.03
CA ASN A 280 5.36 -54.83 -72.33
C ASN A 280 6.47 -55.81 -72.76
N SER A 281 7.32 -56.26 -71.83
CA SER A 281 8.30 -57.31 -72.10
C SER A 281 7.62 -58.60 -72.53
N SER A 282 6.57 -59.03 -71.81
CA SER A 282 5.79 -60.23 -72.15
C SER A 282 5.07 -60.08 -73.50
N TYR A 283 4.54 -58.91 -73.81
CA TYR A 283 3.93 -58.60 -75.10
C TYR A 283 4.94 -58.69 -76.25
N ASN A 284 6.15 -58.17 -76.07
CA ASN A 284 7.22 -58.26 -77.06
C ASN A 284 7.71 -59.70 -77.29
N GLU A 285 7.75 -60.52 -76.23
CA GLU A 285 8.04 -61.96 -76.31
C GLU A 285 7.00 -62.68 -77.18
N LEU A 286 5.70 -62.46 -76.91
CA LEU A 286 4.58 -62.99 -77.67
C LEU A 286 4.58 -62.52 -79.14
N LEU A 287 4.98 -61.27 -79.39
CA LEU A 287 5.14 -60.75 -80.73
C LEU A 287 6.25 -61.48 -81.50
N ARG A 288 7.34 -61.87 -80.82
CA ARG A 288 8.44 -62.65 -81.37
C ARG A 288 7.99 -64.08 -81.72
N GLU A 289 7.24 -64.73 -80.83
CA GLU A 289 6.65 -66.05 -81.08
C GLU A 289 5.69 -66.03 -82.29
N LYS A 290 4.87 -64.99 -82.40
CA LYS A 290 3.99 -64.79 -83.57
C LYS A 290 4.79 -64.72 -84.88
N GLN A 291 5.88 -63.93 -84.91
CA GLN A 291 6.73 -63.80 -86.09
C GLN A 291 7.42 -65.13 -86.47
N GLU A 292 7.83 -65.92 -85.48
CA GLU A 292 8.39 -67.26 -85.72
C GLU A 292 7.34 -68.22 -86.31
N GLN A 293 6.09 -68.18 -85.84
CA GLN A 293 4.99 -68.97 -86.42
C GLN A 293 4.65 -68.55 -87.86
N GLU A 294 4.62 -67.25 -88.16
CA GLU A 294 4.39 -66.75 -89.53
C GLU A 294 5.49 -67.22 -90.50
N LYS A 295 6.75 -67.27 -90.04
CA LYS A 295 7.88 -67.79 -90.82
C LYS A 295 7.76 -69.30 -91.06
N SER A 296 7.33 -70.07 -90.05
CA SER A 296 7.07 -71.51 -90.17
C SER A 296 5.95 -71.79 -91.20
N CYS A 297 4.90 -70.98 -91.20
CA CYS A 297 3.79 -71.11 -92.16
C CYS A 297 4.21 -70.77 -93.60
N GLY A 298 5.14 -69.81 -93.78
CA GLY A 298 5.73 -69.48 -95.07
C GLY A 298 6.54 -70.63 -95.69
N LEU A 299 7.30 -71.36 -94.88
CA LEU A 299 8.07 -72.54 -95.33
C LEU A 299 7.15 -73.68 -95.80
N THR A 300 6.07 -73.97 -95.06
CA THR A 300 5.08 -74.99 -95.46
C THR A 300 4.32 -74.62 -96.74
N ARG A 301 4.18 -73.31 -97.04
CA ARG A 301 3.56 -72.83 -98.28
C ARG A 301 4.49 -73.03 -99.50
N ALA A 302 5.79 -72.80 -99.34
CA ALA A 302 6.78 -73.05 -100.39
C ALA A 302 6.92 -74.55 -100.72
N GLU A 303 6.82 -75.41 -99.71
CA GLU A 303 6.84 -76.88 -99.87
C GLU A 303 5.59 -77.39 -100.61
N LYS A 304 4.42 -76.80 -100.35
CA LYS A 304 3.17 -77.06 -101.10
C LYS A 304 3.30 -76.70 -102.59
N ASP A 305 3.90 -75.56 -102.92
CA ASP A 305 3.99 -75.09 -104.30
C ASP A 305 4.98 -75.93 -105.14
N SER A 306 6.04 -76.47 -104.52
CA SER A 306 6.95 -77.44 -105.15
C SER A 306 6.28 -78.80 -105.42
N LEU A 307 5.36 -79.23 -104.55
CA LEU A 307 4.58 -80.46 -104.75
C LEU A 307 3.50 -80.30 -105.85
N MET A 308 2.98 -79.08 -106.09
CA MET A 308 2.05 -78.82 -107.20
C MET A 308 2.70 -78.93 -108.58
N GLU A 309 3.97 -78.52 -108.72
CA GLU A 309 4.72 -78.63 -109.98
C GLU A 309 5.05 -80.09 -110.32
N MET A 310 5.37 -80.91 -109.30
CA MET A 310 5.62 -82.35 -109.46
C MET A 310 4.33 -83.14 -109.81
N ASN A 311 3.18 -82.70 -109.29
CA ASN A 311 1.86 -83.28 -109.61
C ASN A 311 1.39 -82.96 -111.05
N GLY A 312 1.88 -81.87 -111.66
CA GLY A 312 1.62 -81.53 -113.07
C GLY A 312 2.24 -82.53 -114.05
N ASN A 313 3.49 -82.96 -113.80
CA ASN A 313 4.17 -83.95 -114.65
C ASN A 313 3.57 -85.36 -114.52
N LEU A 314 3.17 -85.78 -113.31
CA LEU A 314 2.46 -87.05 -113.08
C LEU A 314 1.04 -87.07 -113.67
N THR A 315 0.43 -85.91 -113.90
CA THR A 315 -0.87 -85.77 -114.56
C THR A 315 -0.79 -86.04 -116.07
N ALA A 316 0.32 -85.68 -116.73
CA ALA A 316 0.52 -85.94 -118.16
C ALA A 316 0.79 -87.43 -118.46
N GLU A 317 1.51 -88.16 -117.59
CA GLU A 317 1.68 -89.63 -117.71
C GLU A 317 0.38 -90.40 -117.43
N ARG A 318 -0.46 -89.91 -116.50
CA ARG A 318 -1.78 -90.47 -116.18
C ARG A 318 -2.73 -90.42 -117.37
N ASP A 319 -2.78 -89.30 -118.10
CA ASP A 319 -3.71 -89.11 -119.23
C ASP A 319 -3.34 -90.01 -120.43
N GLN A 320 -2.07 -90.40 -120.56
CA GLN A 320 -1.59 -91.35 -121.58
C GLN A 320 -1.94 -92.81 -121.22
N LEU A 321 -1.95 -93.16 -119.93
CA LEU A 321 -2.39 -94.47 -119.42
C LEU A 321 -3.92 -94.61 -119.32
N GLN A 322 -4.66 -93.51 -119.13
CA GLN A 322 -6.13 -93.49 -119.15
C GLN A 322 -6.73 -93.78 -120.54
N LEU A 323 -6.01 -93.49 -121.62
CA LEU A 323 -6.43 -93.83 -122.99
C LEU A 323 -6.36 -95.36 -123.26
N GLU A 324 -5.44 -96.08 -122.61
CA GLU A 324 -5.37 -97.55 -122.65
C GLU A 324 -6.40 -98.21 -121.73
N ILE A 325 -6.68 -97.62 -120.55
CA ILE A 325 -7.72 -98.10 -119.62
C ILE A 325 -9.13 -97.97 -120.23
N THR A 326 -9.39 -96.95 -121.05
CA THR A 326 -10.69 -96.77 -121.73
C THR A 326 -10.93 -97.83 -122.82
N LYS A 327 -9.85 -98.39 -123.41
CA LYS A 327 -9.92 -99.54 -124.33
C LYS A 327 -10.15 -100.88 -123.61
N LEU A 328 -9.67 -101.03 -122.37
CA LEU A 328 -9.80 -102.25 -121.54
C LEU A 328 -11.11 -102.32 -120.73
N ASN A 329 -11.68 -101.19 -120.30
CA ASN A 329 -12.96 -101.16 -119.55
C ASN A 329 -14.20 -101.34 -120.43
N ALA A 330 -14.08 -101.26 -121.75
CA ALA A 330 -15.13 -101.75 -122.67
C ALA A 330 -15.21 -103.29 -122.71
N THR A 331 -14.22 -104.00 -122.17
CA THR A 331 -14.13 -105.47 -122.18
C THR A 331 -14.60 -106.14 -120.88
N ILE A 332 -14.68 -105.41 -119.75
CA ILE A 332 -15.00 -105.96 -118.42
C ILE A 332 -16.47 -105.75 -117.98
N ALA A 333 -17.22 -104.84 -118.61
CA ALA A 333 -18.66 -104.67 -118.37
C ALA A 333 -19.57 -105.75 -119.01
N ALA A 334 -19.04 -106.96 -119.26
CA ALA A 334 -19.72 -108.08 -119.92
C ALA A 334 -19.63 -109.42 -119.16
N LYS A 335 -19.63 -109.41 -117.81
CA LYS A 335 -19.87 -110.61 -117.00
C LYS A 335 -20.83 -110.33 -115.84
N ARG A 336 -22.13 -110.54 -116.08
CA ARG A 336 -23.13 -110.80 -115.02
C ARG A 336 -23.32 -112.31 -114.90
N CYS A 337 -23.59 -112.81 -113.70
CA CYS A 337 -23.91 -114.22 -113.51
C CYS A 337 -25.03 -114.66 -114.46
N PRO A 338 -24.92 -115.85 -115.10
CA PRO A 338 -25.94 -116.30 -116.04
C PRO A 338 -27.32 -116.27 -115.39
N SER A 339 -28.36 -115.93 -116.15
CA SER A 339 -29.73 -115.82 -115.61
C SER A 339 -30.14 -117.10 -114.86
N GLY A 340 -30.62 -116.95 -113.62
CA GLY A 340 -30.93 -118.07 -112.71
C GLY A 340 -29.79 -118.46 -111.75
N TRP A 341 -28.59 -117.92 -111.92
CA TRP A 341 -27.48 -118.03 -110.97
C TRP A 341 -27.48 -116.84 -110.01
N ARG A 342 -27.08 -117.08 -108.77
CA ARG A 342 -26.93 -116.05 -107.74
C ARG A 342 -25.47 -115.68 -107.60
N SER A 343 -25.16 -114.39 -107.69
CA SER A 343 -23.81 -113.88 -107.48
C SER A 343 -23.49 -113.76 -106.00
N TYR A 344 -22.32 -114.22 -105.60
CA TYR A 344 -21.72 -113.83 -104.34
C TYR A 344 -20.22 -113.59 -104.55
N MET A 345 -19.76 -112.40 -104.15
CA MET A 345 -18.42 -111.90 -104.46
C MET A 345 -18.10 -112.02 -105.96
N TYR A 346 -17.14 -112.87 -106.32
CA TYR A 346 -16.66 -113.04 -107.68
C TYR A 346 -17.15 -114.35 -108.35
N SER A 347 -17.92 -115.18 -107.63
CA SER A 347 -18.45 -116.47 -108.10
C SER A 347 -19.96 -116.40 -108.37
N CYS A 348 -20.46 -117.33 -109.19
CA CYS A 348 -21.88 -117.51 -109.43
C CYS A 348 -22.33 -118.90 -108.95
N TYR A 349 -23.47 -118.98 -108.25
CA TYR A 349 -23.99 -120.24 -107.72
C TYR A 349 -25.36 -120.61 -108.30
N TYR A 350 -25.53 -121.89 -108.63
CA TYR A 350 -26.79 -122.45 -109.13
C TYR A 350 -27.24 -123.60 -108.25
N THR A 351 -28.50 -123.58 -107.85
CA THR A 351 -29.11 -124.65 -107.05
C THR A 351 -29.97 -125.54 -107.92
N SER A 352 -29.86 -126.85 -107.73
CA SER A 352 -30.66 -127.80 -108.49
C SER A 352 -32.13 -127.85 -108.01
N ALA A 353 -33.03 -128.09 -108.96
CA ALA A 353 -34.45 -128.31 -108.67
C ALA A 353 -34.83 -129.80 -108.62
N THR A 354 -33.90 -130.70 -108.95
CA THR A 354 -34.08 -132.16 -108.95
C THR A 354 -32.99 -132.84 -108.15
N LYS A 355 -33.21 -134.11 -107.80
CA LYS A 355 -32.23 -134.93 -107.07
C LYS A 355 -31.44 -135.82 -108.03
N LYS A 356 -30.13 -135.97 -107.78
CA LYS A 356 -29.21 -136.87 -108.50
C LYS A 356 -28.13 -137.37 -107.54
N ASN A 357 -27.48 -138.48 -107.89
CA ASN A 357 -26.29 -138.93 -107.18
C ASN A 357 -25.12 -137.95 -107.35
N TRP A 358 -24.10 -138.04 -106.49
CA TRP A 358 -23.05 -137.02 -106.41
C TRP A 358 -22.30 -136.84 -107.74
N LYS A 359 -21.89 -137.94 -108.37
CA LYS A 359 -21.19 -137.92 -109.67
C LYS A 359 -22.01 -137.26 -110.78
N ASN A 360 -23.28 -137.65 -110.93
CA ASN A 360 -24.16 -137.08 -111.95
C ASN A 360 -24.52 -135.62 -111.66
N SER A 361 -24.53 -135.21 -110.39
CA SER A 361 -24.70 -133.83 -109.97
C SER A 361 -23.50 -132.98 -110.40
N ARG A 362 -22.29 -133.49 -110.16
CA ARG A 362 -21.04 -132.88 -110.61
C ARG A 362 -20.95 -132.73 -112.12
N ASP A 363 -21.27 -133.78 -112.87
CA ASP A 363 -21.29 -133.73 -114.33
C ASP A 363 -22.32 -132.71 -114.84
N ASN A 364 -23.43 -132.51 -114.13
CA ASN A 364 -24.39 -131.47 -114.47
C ASN A 364 -23.81 -130.06 -114.29
N CYS A 365 -23.07 -129.81 -113.21
CA CYS A 365 -22.37 -128.56 -113.02
C CYS A 365 -21.33 -128.33 -114.12
N LYS A 366 -20.52 -129.35 -114.44
CA LYS A 366 -19.52 -129.28 -115.52
C LYS A 366 -20.12 -128.98 -116.88
N ASN A 367 -21.27 -129.57 -117.20
CA ASN A 367 -21.99 -129.27 -118.44
C ASN A 367 -22.54 -127.83 -118.50
N LYS A 368 -22.64 -127.13 -117.36
CA LYS A 368 -22.97 -125.70 -117.28
C LYS A 368 -21.74 -124.80 -117.25
N GLY A 369 -20.54 -125.36 -117.39
CA GLY A 369 -19.27 -124.65 -117.27
C GLY A 369 -18.78 -124.42 -115.84
N ALA A 370 -19.44 -125.04 -114.86
CA ALA A 370 -19.21 -124.89 -113.42
C ALA A 370 -18.70 -126.21 -112.81
N ASP A 371 -18.47 -126.28 -111.50
CA ASP A 371 -18.32 -127.56 -110.78
C ASP A 371 -19.23 -127.57 -109.54
N LEU A 372 -19.29 -128.66 -108.77
CA LEU A 372 -20.00 -128.63 -107.48
C LEU A 372 -19.36 -127.57 -106.56
N ALA A 373 -20.19 -126.89 -105.78
CA ALA A 373 -19.74 -125.76 -104.98
C ALA A 373 -18.62 -126.13 -103.99
N ILE A 374 -17.60 -125.30 -103.95
CA ILE A 374 -16.47 -125.40 -103.04
C ILE A 374 -16.72 -124.39 -101.93
N ILE A 375 -16.69 -124.81 -100.67
CA ILE A 375 -17.01 -123.91 -99.55
C ILE A 375 -15.79 -123.81 -98.65
N THR A 376 -15.07 -122.69 -98.74
CA THR A 376 -13.76 -122.54 -98.07
C THR A 376 -13.69 -121.42 -97.05
N SER A 377 -14.76 -120.61 -96.94
CA SER A 377 -14.84 -119.51 -95.98
C SER A 377 -16.16 -119.52 -95.20
N GLN A 378 -16.15 -118.92 -94.00
CA GLN A 378 -17.35 -118.78 -93.19
C GLN A 378 -18.39 -117.89 -93.89
N GLU A 379 -17.95 -116.87 -94.61
CA GLU A 379 -18.78 -115.95 -95.37
C GLU A 379 -19.52 -116.66 -96.50
N GLU A 380 -18.82 -117.53 -97.23
CA GLU A 380 -19.40 -118.37 -98.28
C GLU A 380 -20.36 -119.42 -97.71
N MET A 381 -20.01 -120.06 -96.60
CA MET A 381 -20.90 -120.98 -95.91
C MET A 381 -22.21 -120.29 -95.48
N ASN A 382 -22.13 -119.05 -94.98
CA ASN A 382 -23.30 -118.26 -94.63
C ASN A 382 -24.16 -117.93 -95.86
N PHE A 383 -23.53 -117.61 -96.99
CA PHE A 383 -24.23 -117.38 -98.25
C PHE A 383 -24.95 -118.65 -98.75
N ILE A 384 -24.26 -119.79 -98.76
CA ILE A 384 -24.83 -121.09 -99.16
C ILE A 384 -26.00 -121.48 -98.26
N ASN A 385 -25.89 -121.26 -96.94
CA ASN A 385 -26.99 -121.52 -96.00
C ASN A 385 -28.22 -120.66 -96.32
N GLY A 386 -28.04 -119.44 -96.83
CA GLY A 386 -29.13 -118.57 -97.28
C GLY A 386 -29.78 -118.96 -98.61
N LEU A 387 -29.26 -119.96 -99.34
CA LEU A 387 -29.81 -120.35 -100.65
C LEU A 387 -31.12 -121.14 -100.55
N TYR A 388 -31.43 -121.69 -99.37
CA TYR A 388 -32.59 -122.54 -99.16
C TYR A 388 -33.44 -122.04 -97.99
N SER A 389 -34.76 -122.15 -98.13
CA SER A 389 -35.72 -121.72 -97.10
C SER A 389 -36.37 -122.88 -96.34
N SER A 390 -36.11 -124.13 -96.75
CA SER A 390 -36.60 -125.35 -96.10
C SER A 390 -35.48 -126.37 -95.96
N ASP A 391 -35.65 -127.35 -95.07
CA ASP A 391 -34.70 -128.45 -94.88
C ASP A 391 -34.41 -129.16 -96.21
N LYS A 392 -33.12 -129.35 -96.51
CA LYS A 392 -32.64 -129.99 -97.72
C LYS A 392 -31.29 -130.64 -97.48
N GLU A 393 -31.13 -131.82 -98.05
CA GLU A 393 -29.85 -132.47 -98.22
C GLU A 393 -29.32 -132.18 -99.63
N VAL A 394 -28.08 -131.67 -99.70
CA VAL A 394 -27.55 -131.05 -100.91
C VAL A 394 -26.08 -131.42 -101.12
N TRP A 395 -25.75 -132.03 -102.24
CA TRP A 395 -24.37 -132.31 -102.62
C TRP A 395 -23.55 -131.04 -102.81
N ILE A 396 -22.38 -131.05 -102.18
CA ILE A 396 -21.31 -130.07 -102.37
C ILE A 396 -20.05 -130.76 -102.93
N GLY A 397 -19.08 -129.98 -103.36
CA GLY A 397 -17.92 -130.47 -104.10
C GLY A 397 -16.86 -131.17 -103.26
N LEU A 398 -17.18 -131.77 -102.11
CA LEU A 398 -16.21 -132.41 -101.22
C LEU A 398 -16.40 -133.94 -101.24
N THR A 399 -15.30 -134.68 -101.34
CA THR A 399 -15.30 -136.15 -101.42
C THR A 399 -13.96 -136.71 -100.97
N ASP A 400 -13.94 -137.95 -100.49
CA ASP A 400 -12.75 -138.75 -100.22
C ASP A 400 -12.77 -140.08 -100.99
N GLU A 401 -13.57 -140.20 -102.07
CA GLU A 401 -13.68 -141.41 -102.93
C GLU A 401 -12.32 -141.89 -103.46
N SER A 402 -11.34 -140.99 -103.57
CA SER A 402 -9.98 -141.31 -104.01
C SER A 402 -9.10 -141.94 -102.92
N ALA A 403 -9.33 -141.62 -101.65
CA ALA A 403 -8.62 -142.15 -100.49
C ALA A 403 -9.40 -141.90 -99.19
N GLU A 404 -9.97 -142.97 -98.61
CA GLU A 404 -10.75 -142.94 -97.37
C GLU A 404 -10.10 -142.06 -96.28
N GLY A 405 -10.90 -141.17 -95.70
CA GLY A 405 -10.52 -140.23 -94.65
C GLY A 405 -9.72 -139.01 -95.13
N ARG A 406 -9.43 -138.89 -96.44
CA ARG A 406 -8.71 -137.75 -97.04
C ARG A 406 -9.60 -136.98 -98.03
N PHE A 407 -10.46 -136.14 -97.47
CA PHE A 407 -11.35 -135.27 -98.22
C PHE A 407 -10.60 -134.23 -99.06
N HIS A 408 -11.01 -134.07 -100.31
CA HIS A 408 -10.56 -133.02 -101.21
C HIS A 408 -11.74 -132.44 -101.99
N TRP A 409 -11.60 -131.18 -102.39
CA TRP A 409 -12.58 -130.50 -103.21
C TRP A 409 -12.54 -131.02 -104.65
N VAL A 410 -13.57 -130.73 -105.42
CA VAL A 410 -13.70 -131.13 -106.82
C VAL A 410 -12.60 -130.54 -107.72
N ASP A 411 -12.00 -129.40 -107.35
CA ASP A 411 -10.84 -128.82 -108.03
C ASP A 411 -9.51 -129.52 -107.69
N GLY A 412 -9.54 -130.48 -106.76
CA GLY A 412 -8.38 -131.23 -106.28
C GLY A 412 -7.69 -130.62 -105.07
N THR A 413 -8.15 -129.48 -104.56
CA THR A 413 -7.58 -128.83 -103.38
C THR A 413 -7.90 -129.67 -102.13
N PRO A 414 -6.88 -130.07 -101.32
CA PRO A 414 -7.14 -130.81 -100.08
C PRO A 414 -7.96 -129.99 -99.08
N LEU A 415 -8.82 -130.66 -98.31
CA LEU A 415 -9.61 -129.98 -97.27
C LEU A 415 -8.69 -129.38 -96.20
N ASN A 416 -8.85 -128.09 -95.91
CA ASN A 416 -8.16 -127.44 -94.79
C ASN A 416 -8.85 -127.85 -93.47
N PRO A 417 -8.18 -128.58 -92.56
CA PRO A 417 -8.81 -129.08 -91.34
C PRO A 417 -9.25 -127.97 -90.36
N ASN A 418 -8.76 -126.73 -90.54
CA ASN A 418 -9.15 -125.59 -89.70
C ASN A 418 -10.36 -124.81 -90.26
N ALA A 419 -10.88 -125.19 -91.43
CA ALA A 419 -12.00 -124.52 -92.10
C ALA A 419 -13.03 -125.56 -92.59
N THR A 420 -13.53 -126.36 -91.64
CA THR A 420 -14.54 -127.41 -91.91
C THR A 420 -15.84 -127.12 -91.17
N PHE A 421 -16.97 -127.50 -91.77
CA PHE A 421 -18.29 -127.30 -91.17
C PHE A 421 -19.03 -128.62 -90.91
N TRP A 422 -18.30 -129.67 -90.50
CA TRP A 422 -18.85 -130.98 -90.17
C TRP A 422 -19.89 -130.92 -89.05
N GLY A 423 -20.97 -131.68 -89.21
CA GLY A 423 -21.97 -131.87 -88.17
C GLY A 423 -21.41 -132.70 -87.02
N SER A 424 -22.09 -132.64 -85.87
CA SER A 424 -21.63 -133.34 -84.66
C SER A 424 -21.46 -134.84 -84.93
N GLY A 425 -20.22 -135.33 -84.78
CA GLY A 425 -19.87 -136.73 -84.99
C GLY A 425 -19.51 -137.11 -86.43
N GLN A 426 -19.40 -136.15 -87.36
CA GLN A 426 -19.02 -136.38 -88.75
C GLN A 426 -17.57 -135.96 -89.05
N PRO A 427 -16.93 -136.51 -90.09
CA PRO A 427 -17.39 -137.61 -90.94
C PRO A 427 -17.27 -138.97 -90.22
N ASN A 428 -18.23 -139.87 -90.40
CA ASN A 428 -18.28 -141.13 -89.65
C ASN A 428 -18.26 -142.42 -90.49
N SER A 429 -18.34 -142.32 -91.82
CA SER A 429 -18.43 -143.45 -92.74
C SER A 429 -19.41 -144.51 -92.21
N TYR A 430 -20.64 -144.07 -91.89
CA TYR A 430 -21.60 -144.74 -91.01
C TYR A 430 -21.69 -146.25 -91.29
N GLU A 431 -21.40 -147.06 -90.26
CA GLU A 431 -21.40 -148.54 -90.31
C GLU A 431 -20.46 -149.18 -91.35
N GLY A 432 -19.40 -148.50 -91.78
CA GLY A 432 -18.44 -149.02 -92.78
C GLY A 432 -19.06 -149.12 -94.18
N ARG A 433 -19.99 -148.21 -94.50
CA ARG A 433 -20.73 -148.20 -95.77
C ARG A 433 -20.02 -147.44 -96.90
N ASN A 434 -18.78 -147.00 -96.70
CA ASN A 434 -17.99 -146.18 -97.63
C ASN A 434 -18.81 -144.97 -98.11
N GLN A 435 -19.06 -144.03 -97.19
CA GLN A 435 -19.80 -142.80 -97.46
C GLN A 435 -18.84 -141.72 -97.99
N ASP A 436 -18.45 -141.83 -99.25
CA ASP A 436 -17.28 -141.08 -99.73
C ASP A 436 -17.60 -139.67 -100.29
N CYS A 437 -18.85 -139.19 -100.17
CA CYS A 437 -19.31 -137.94 -100.76
C CYS A 437 -20.00 -137.05 -99.74
N VAL A 438 -19.77 -135.74 -99.81
CA VAL A 438 -20.25 -134.83 -98.77
C VAL A 438 -21.50 -134.09 -99.20
N GLU A 439 -22.51 -134.17 -98.36
CA GLU A 439 -23.71 -133.36 -98.41
C GLU A 439 -23.64 -132.21 -97.39
N PHE A 440 -24.26 -131.10 -97.75
CA PHE A 440 -24.65 -130.04 -96.86
C PHE A 440 -26.09 -130.30 -96.38
N TRP A 441 -26.23 -130.61 -95.09
CA TRP A 441 -27.50 -130.74 -94.39
C TRP A 441 -28.03 -129.37 -94.01
N HIS A 442 -28.80 -128.77 -94.91
CA HIS A 442 -29.49 -127.53 -94.63
C HIS A 442 -30.69 -127.75 -93.71
N ARG A 443 -30.83 -126.89 -92.69
CA ARG A 443 -31.99 -126.83 -91.79
C ARG A 443 -32.66 -125.48 -91.89
N ALA A 444 -33.97 -125.45 -92.09
CA ALA A 444 -34.77 -124.24 -92.29
C ALA A 444 -34.69 -123.24 -91.12
N LYS A 445 -34.40 -123.73 -89.91
CA LYS A 445 -34.17 -122.93 -88.71
C LYS A 445 -32.84 -123.34 -88.08
N GLY A 446 -31.74 -122.94 -88.68
CA GLY A 446 -30.40 -123.18 -88.16
C GLY A 446 -29.30 -122.94 -89.18
N ASN A 447 -28.07 -123.19 -88.77
CA ASN A 447 -26.95 -123.29 -89.70
C ASN A 447 -26.86 -124.74 -90.18
N GLY A 448 -26.80 -124.95 -91.49
CA GLY A 448 -26.54 -126.28 -92.01
C GLY A 448 -25.12 -126.74 -91.72
N GLU A 449 -24.93 -128.06 -91.74
CA GLU A 449 -23.68 -128.73 -91.40
C GLU A 449 -23.33 -129.73 -92.50
N TRP A 450 -22.06 -130.14 -92.59
CA TRP A 450 -21.63 -131.15 -93.55
C TRP A 450 -21.78 -132.55 -92.97
N ASN A 451 -22.14 -133.48 -93.84
CA ASN A 451 -22.21 -134.90 -93.56
C ASN A 451 -21.59 -135.69 -94.71
N ASP A 452 -20.87 -136.75 -94.42
CA ASP A 452 -20.45 -137.73 -95.40
C ASP A 452 -21.58 -138.74 -95.64
N GLU A 453 -21.91 -138.98 -96.90
CA GLU A 453 -22.99 -139.85 -97.33
C GLU A 453 -22.57 -140.65 -98.57
N SER A 454 -23.22 -141.78 -98.76
CA SER A 454 -22.99 -142.65 -99.89
C SER A 454 -23.23 -141.87 -101.19
N CYS A 455 -22.19 -141.78 -102.01
CA CYS A 455 -22.19 -141.10 -103.30
C CYS A 455 -23.32 -141.52 -104.25
N LYS A 456 -23.97 -142.67 -103.99
CA LYS A 456 -25.06 -143.25 -104.78
C LYS A 456 -26.44 -142.67 -104.44
N ILE A 457 -26.59 -142.01 -103.30
CA ILE A 457 -27.88 -141.44 -102.87
C ILE A 457 -28.22 -140.25 -103.76
N GLU A 458 -29.49 -140.13 -104.14
CA GLU A 458 -29.95 -139.01 -104.94
C GLU A 458 -30.37 -137.83 -104.06
N GLN A 459 -29.72 -136.67 -104.26
CA GLN A 459 -29.96 -135.44 -103.53
C GLN A 459 -29.90 -134.21 -104.42
N TYR A 460 -30.31 -133.05 -103.88
CA TYR A 460 -30.10 -131.78 -104.59
C TYR A 460 -28.61 -131.47 -104.66
N TRP A 461 -28.20 -130.48 -105.46
CA TRP A 461 -26.80 -130.08 -105.53
C TRP A 461 -26.65 -128.59 -105.82
N ILE A 462 -25.47 -128.05 -105.51
CA ILE A 462 -25.09 -126.68 -105.82
C ILE A 462 -23.93 -126.70 -106.78
N CYS A 463 -24.04 -125.93 -107.86
CA CYS A 463 -22.93 -125.64 -108.75
C CYS A 463 -22.34 -124.27 -108.43
N GLU A 464 -21.04 -124.13 -108.61
CA GLU A 464 -20.29 -122.89 -108.54
C GLU A 464 -19.47 -122.69 -109.83
N LEU A 465 -19.58 -121.50 -110.41
CA LEU A 465 -18.94 -121.08 -111.66
C LEU A 465 -17.85 -120.04 -111.41
#